data_AF-A0AB34P6B4-F1
#
_entry.id   AF-A0AB34P6B4-F1
#
_cell.length_a   1.000
_cell.length_b   1.000
_cell.length_c   1.000
_cell.angle_alpha   90.00
_cell.angle_beta   90.00
_cell.angle_gamma   90.00
#
_symmetry.space_group_name_H-M   'P 1'
#
loop_
_entity.id
_entity.type
_entity.pdbx_description
1 polymer ?
#
loop_
_entity_poly.entity_id
_entity_poly.type
_entity_poly.pdbx_seq_one_letter_code
_entity_poly.pdbx_strand_id
1 'polypeptide(L)'
;MHTANPIRSARNVLGAVFAVAVLAAGVSLPPSFAAPAAPVSVLLDNVPVSALQSLAVDLVQLRNDQRAQLAAAQDPARVQAYDERLGNLRQRIARHAGYFQASAPQGEQARQFAAVQQQLGQYLAQHRQANRALHDGDLHDAQALALGHAGDTRQLLWTELQNLQASITPVGASPRH
;
A
#
# COMPACT_ATOMS: atom_id res chain seq x y z
N MET A 1 -17.93 -52.44 -6.83
CA MET A 1 -16.92 -52.49 -5.75
C MET A 1 -17.10 -51.29 -4.84
N HIS A 2 -16.94 -51.52 -3.55
CA HIS A 2 -17.48 -50.73 -2.45
C HIS A 2 -16.84 -49.35 -2.24
N THR A 3 -17.71 -48.46 -1.77
CA THR A 3 -17.50 -47.24 -0.97
C THR A 3 -16.48 -47.40 0.16
N ALA A 4 -15.66 -46.36 0.40
CA ALA A 4 -15.27 -45.93 1.75
C ALA A 4 -14.64 -44.51 1.72
N ASN A 5 -15.45 -43.52 2.09
CA ASN A 5 -15.02 -42.46 3.02
C ASN A 5 -15.40 -43.01 4.42
N PRO A 6 -14.72 -42.68 5.55
CA PRO A 6 -15.26 -41.58 6.38
C PRO A 6 -14.35 -40.94 7.48
N ILE A 7 -14.90 -39.87 8.10
CA ILE A 7 -14.76 -39.38 9.51
C ILE A 7 -13.48 -38.56 9.86
N ARG A 8 -13.58 -37.23 9.98
CA ARG A 8 -14.07 -36.41 11.14
C ARG A 8 -13.01 -36.23 12.23
N SER A 9 -12.54 -34.99 12.41
CA SER A 9 -12.18 -34.49 13.74
C SER A 9 -12.61 -33.03 13.88
N ALA A 10 -13.67 -32.86 14.67
CA ALA A 10 -14.13 -31.58 15.17
C ALA A 10 -13.22 -31.11 16.30
N ARG A 11 -12.95 -29.80 16.38
CA ARG A 11 -12.73 -29.14 17.66
C ARG A 11 -13.13 -27.68 17.59
N ASN A 12 -14.28 -27.42 18.20
CA ASN A 12 -14.77 -26.10 18.59
C ASN A 12 -13.89 -25.53 19.71
N VAL A 13 -13.55 -24.24 19.62
CA VAL A 13 -13.27 -23.33 20.74
C VAL A 13 -13.69 -21.93 20.23
N LEU A 14 -14.91 -21.41 20.45
CA LEU A 14 -15.51 -20.82 21.67
C LEU A 14 -14.69 -19.68 22.32
N GLY A 15 -15.26 -18.46 22.30
CA GLY A 15 -14.91 -17.32 23.15
C GLY A 15 -13.82 -16.40 22.58
N ALA A 16 -13.89 -15.07 22.65
CA ALA A 16 -14.60 -14.24 23.59
C ALA A 16 -14.93 -12.86 22.98
N VAL A 17 -16.15 -12.41 23.27
CA VAL A 17 -16.63 -11.03 23.13
C VAL A 17 -15.94 -10.21 24.22
N PHE A 18 -15.21 -9.15 23.85
CA PHE A 18 -14.79 -8.14 24.81
C PHE A 18 -15.65 -6.89 24.63
N ALA A 19 -16.69 -6.81 25.46
CA ALA A 19 -17.34 -5.58 25.86
C ALA A 19 -16.77 -5.17 27.22
N VAL A 20 -16.14 -3.99 27.28
CA VAL A 20 -15.76 -3.30 28.53
C VAL A 20 -15.98 -1.81 28.22
N ALA A 21 -17.15 -1.27 28.57
CA ALA A 21 -17.49 -0.63 29.84
C ALA A 21 -16.84 0.76 30.00
N VAL A 22 -17.68 1.77 29.72
CA VAL A 22 -17.50 3.19 30.03
C VAL A 22 -17.37 3.35 31.54
N LEU A 23 -16.37 4.12 31.99
CA LEU A 23 -16.29 4.64 33.34
C LEU A 23 -15.93 6.12 33.29
N ALA A 24 -16.91 6.94 33.68
CA ALA A 24 -16.79 8.36 33.90
C ALA A 24 -16.48 8.62 35.39
N ALA A 25 -15.43 9.39 35.65
CA ALA A 25 -15.18 10.25 36.81
C ALA A 25 -13.78 10.86 36.55
N GLY A 26 -13.49 12.16 36.67
CA GLY A 26 -14.13 13.22 37.42
C GLY A 26 -13.01 14.00 38.10
N VAL A 27 -12.88 15.28 37.73
CA VAL A 27 -12.26 16.38 38.49
C VAL A 27 -10.72 16.41 38.60
N SER A 28 -10.10 17.38 37.89
CA SER A 28 -9.55 18.60 38.52
C SER A 28 -8.71 19.40 37.50
N LEU A 29 -9.16 20.61 37.18
CA LEU A 29 -8.39 21.62 36.44
C LEU A 29 -7.43 22.35 37.38
N PRO A 30 -6.28 22.80 36.88
CA PRO A 30 -5.81 24.15 37.20
C PRO A 30 -5.71 25.02 35.93
N PRO A 31 -5.79 26.36 36.09
CA PRO A 31 -6.04 27.28 34.99
C PRO A 31 -4.76 27.68 34.24
N SER A 32 -4.96 28.01 32.96
CA SER A 32 -4.23 29.04 32.23
C SER A 32 -2.70 28.87 32.07
N PHE A 33 -2.32 28.08 31.06
CA PHE A 33 -1.34 28.59 30.10
C PHE A 33 -2.06 28.81 28.77
N ALA A 34 -2.28 30.08 28.46
CA ALA A 34 -2.68 30.54 27.14
C ALA A 34 -1.55 30.20 26.15
N ALA A 35 -1.75 29.13 25.39
CA ALA A 35 -1.10 28.96 24.09
C ALA A 35 -2.23 28.95 23.07
N PRO A 36 -2.19 29.77 22.00
CA PRO A 36 -3.19 29.69 20.95
C PRO A 36 -3.14 28.28 20.39
N ALA A 37 -4.24 27.54 20.54
CA ALA A 37 -4.46 26.28 19.85
C ALA A 37 -4.43 26.58 18.36
N ALA A 38 -3.25 26.45 17.74
CA ALA A 38 -3.14 26.35 16.31
C ALA A 38 -4.04 25.18 15.88
N PRO A 39 -4.91 25.36 14.88
CA PRO A 39 -5.90 24.36 14.52
C PRO A 39 -5.20 23.09 14.05
N VAL A 40 -5.17 22.06 14.90
CA VAL A 40 -4.74 20.69 14.55
C VAL A 40 -5.72 20.05 13.55
N SER A 41 -6.79 20.74 13.18
CA SER A 41 -7.72 20.34 12.12
C SER A 41 -7.11 20.40 10.71
N VAL A 42 -6.02 21.15 10.48
CA VAL A 42 -5.41 21.25 9.14
C VAL A 42 -4.47 20.08 8.82
N LEU A 43 -3.98 19.36 9.84
CA LEU A 43 -2.95 18.33 9.65
C LEU A 43 -3.51 16.96 9.28
N LEU A 44 -4.76 16.65 9.66
CA LEU A 44 -5.42 15.37 9.37
C LEU A 44 -6.11 15.33 8.00
N ASP A 45 -6.50 16.49 7.45
CA ASP A 45 -7.21 16.59 6.16
C ASP A 45 -6.30 16.20 4.97
N ASN A 46 -4.97 16.37 5.12
CA ASN A 46 -4.00 16.13 4.03
C ASN A 46 -3.25 14.78 4.13
N VAL A 47 -3.43 14.00 5.20
CA VAL A 47 -2.80 12.68 5.37
C VAL A 47 -3.13 11.71 4.23
N PRO A 48 -4.39 11.56 3.78
CA PRO A 48 -4.70 10.65 2.68
C PRO A 48 -4.07 11.09 1.34
N VAL A 49 -4.05 12.40 1.06
CA VAL A 49 -3.48 12.95 -0.16
C VAL A 49 -1.96 12.79 -0.19
N SER A 50 -1.28 13.13 0.91
CA SER A 50 0.17 12.97 1.03
C SER A 50 0.59 11.50 0.96
N ALA A 51 -0.15 10.58 1.59
CA ALA A 51 0.12 9.15 1.51
C ALA A 51 0.01 8.60 0.07
N LEU A 52 -0.99 9.05 -0.71
CA LEU A 52 -1.13 8.65 -2.11
C LEU A 52 -0.04 9.25 -3.01
N GLN A 53 0.40 10.48 -2.74
CA GLN A 53 1.54 11.07 -3.46
C GLN A 53 2.83 10.31 -3.15
N SER A 54 3.09 10.00 -1.88
CA SER A 54 4.25 9.19 -1.48
C SER A 54 4.20 7.78 -2.08
N LEU A 55 3.03 7.15 -2.13
CA LEU A 55 2.83 5.87 -2.81
C LEU A 55 3.17 5.95 -4.30
N ALA A 56 2.72 7.01 -4.99
CA ALA A 56 3.02 7.22 -6.40
C ALA A 56 4.53 7.35 -6.66
N VAL A 57 5.23 8.12 -5.81
CA VAL A 57 6.69 8.30 -5.89
C VAL A 57 7.42 6.97 -5.65
N ASP A 58 7.03 6.22 -4.62
CA ASP A 58 7.63 4.92 -4.35
C ASP A 58 7.43 3.95 -5.52
N LEU A 59 6.26 3.92 -6.17
CA LEU A 59 6.01 3.03 -7.33
C LEU A 59 6.91 3.35 -8.53
N VAL A 60 7.17 4.63 -8.79
CA VAL A 60 8.12 5.07 -9.82
C VAL A 60 9.53 4.63 -9.46
N GLN A 61 9.93 4.82 -8.20
CA GLN A 61 11.25 4.43 -7.71
C GLN A 61 11.43 2.89 -7.77
N LEU A 62 10.40 2.10 -7.42
CA LEU A 62 10.41 0.64 -7.54
C LEU A 62 10.82 0.21 -8.96
N ARG A 63 10.17 0.80 -9.96
CA ARG A 63 10.42 0.50 -11.37
C ARG A 63 11.83 0.89 -11.80
N ASN A 64 12.29 2.06 -11.37
CA ASN A 64 13.62 2.54 -11.74
C ASN A 64 14.70 1.65 -11.13
N ASP A 65 14.55 1.26 -9.87
CA ASP A 65 15.47 0.33 -9.20
C ASP A 65 15.42 -1.05 -9.84
N GLN A 66 14.26 -1.56 -10.26
CA GLN A 66 14.14 -2.82 -11.00
C GLN A 66 14.88 -2.80 -12.34
N ARG A 67 14.71 -1.72 -13.11
CA ARG A 67 15.41 -1.56 -14.40
C ARG A 67 16.91 -1.46 -14.20
N ALA A 68 17.34 -0.75 -13.17
CA ALA A 68 18.75 -0.63 -12.83
C ALA A 68 19.35 -1.96 -12.33
N GLN A 69 18.58 -2.76 -11.60
CA GLN A 69 18.95 -4.12 -11.19
C GLN A 69 19.14 -5.03 -12.41
N LEU A 70 18.19 -5.03 -13.34
CA LEU A 70 18.29 -5.81 -14.59
C LEU A 70 19.49 -5.38 -15.45
N ALA A 71 19.78 -4.08 -15.51
CA ALA A 71 20.96 -3.56 -16.20
C ALA A 71 22.28 -3.95 -15.48
N ALA A 72 22.23 -4.17 -14.18
CA ALA A 72 23.35 -4.62 -13.35
C ALA A 72 23.39 -6.14 -13.16
N ALA A 73 22.63 -6.93 -13.94
CA ALA A 73 22.46 -8.36 -13.73
C ALA A 73 23.77 -9.18 -13.72
N GLN A 74 24.84 -8.66 -14.33
CA GLN A 74 26.15 -9.30 -14.38
C GLN A 74 27.03 -9.00 -13.15
N ASP A 75 26.57 -8.14 -12.24
CA ASP A 75 27.29 -7.73 -11.03
C ASP A 75 26.51 -8.18 -9.79
N PRO A 76 26.87 -9.32 -9.17
CA PRO A 76 26.14 -9.88 -8.03
C PRO A 76 26.08 -8.93 -6.83
N ALA A 77 27.14 -8.15 -6.58
CA ALA A 77 27.18 -7.21 -5.47
C ALA A 77 26.18 -6.06 -5.69
N ARG A 78 26.08 -5.58 -6.93
CA ARG A 78 25.06 -4.57 -7.29
C ARG A 78 23.66 -5.15 -7.26
N VAL A 79 23.44 -6.37 -7.75
CA VAL A 79 22.13 -7.05 -7.68
C VAL A 79 21.66 -7.15 -6.23
N GLN A 80 22.53 -7.60 -5.31
CA GLN A 80 22.21 -7.68 -3.88
C GLN A 80 21.87 -6.30 -3.28
N ALA A 81 22.64 -5.26 -3.61
CA ALA A 81 22.34 -3.90 -3.16
C ALA A 81 21.00 -3.36 -3.72
N TYR A 82 20.56 -3.81 -4.90
CA TYR A 82 19.24 -3.51 -5.42
C TYR A 82 18.15 -4.34 -4.73
N ASP A 83 18.38 -5.61 -4.41
CA ASP A 83 17.42 -6.44 -3.67
C ASP A 83 17.06 -5.83 -2.32
N GLU A 84 18.05 -5.35 -1.58
CA GLU A 84 17.84 -4.66 -0.29
C GLU A 84 17.02 -3.37 -0.47
N ARG A 85 17.38 -2.55 -1.46
CA ARG A 85 16.65 -1.32 -1.77
C ARG A 85 15.20 -1.60 -2.16
N LEU A 86 14.97 -2.58 -3.02
CA LEU A 86 13.65 -3.00 -3.46
C LEU A 86 12.83 -3.59 -2.31
N GLY A 87 13.45 -4.34 -1.40
CA GLY A 87 12.84 -4.84 -0.17
C GLY A 87 12.33 -3.71 0.72
N ASN A 88 13.20 -2.74 1.02
CA ASN A 88 12.86 -1.55 1.81
C ASN A 88 11.74 -0.73 1.15
N LEU A 89 11.78 -0.60 -0.16
CA LEU A 89 10.81 0.16 -0.92
C LEU A 89 9.43 -0.50 -0.91
N ARG A 90 9.35 -1.83 -1.05
CA ARG A 90 8.08 -2.58 -0.89
C ARG A 90 7.46 -2.39 0.50
N GLN A 91 8.28 -2.31 1.54
CA GLN A 91 7.78 -2.01 2.89
C GLN A 91 7.23 -0.59 3.00
N ARG A 92 7.87 0.41 2.37
CA ARG A 92 7.33 1.78 2.33
C ARG A 92 6.00 1.86 1.58
N ILE A 93 5.90 1.19 0.43
CA ILE A 93 4.65 1.05 -0.33
C ILE A 93 3.53 0.48 0.57
N ALA A 94 3.81 -0.60 1.30
CA ALA A 94 2.84 -1.21 2.20
C ALA A 94 2.41 -0.26 3.33
N ARG A 95 3.35 0.53 3.89
CA ARG A 95 3.04 1.55 4.91
C ARG A 95 2.16 2.67 4.35
N HIS A 96 2.49 3.22 3.19
CA HIS A 96 1.70 4.29 2.57
C HIS A 96 0.28 3.84 2.20
N ALA A 97 0.14 2.62 1.67
CA ALA A 97 -1.17 2.02 1.46
C ALA A 97 -1.93 1.81 2.78
N GLY A 98 -1.24 1.40 3.85
CA GLY A 98 -1.80 1.25 5.19
C GLY A 98 -2.30 2.56 5.80
N TYR A 99 -1.60 3.67 5.59
CA TYR A 99 -2.06 4.99 6.07
C TYR A 99 -3.37 5.42 5.40
N PHE A 100 -3.51 5.19 4.10
CA PHE A 100 -4.77 5.47 3.40
C PHE A 100 -5.90 4.53 3.83
N GLN A 101 -5.60 3.27 4.13
CA GLN A 101 -6.60 2.36 4.69
C GLN A 101 -7.05 2.81 6.09
N ALA A 102 -6.13 3.32 6.90
CA ALA A 102 -6.41 3.80 8.25
C ALA A 102 -7.26 5.08 8.28
N SER A 103 -7.27 5.88 7.21
CA SER A 103 -8.21 7.00 7.08
C SER A 103 -9.66 6.57 6.80
N ALA A 104 -9.93 5.26 6.75
CA ALA A 104 -11.25 4.66 6.60
C ALA A 104 -12.06 5.27 5.43
N PRO A 105 -11.58 5.14 4.17
CA PRO A 105 -12.29 5.66 3.01
C PRO A 105 -13.71 5.08 2.94
N GLN A 106 -14.70 5.91 2.60
CA GLN A 106 -16.11 5.52 2.56
C GLN A 106 -16.68 5.63 1.14
N GLY A 107 -17.76 4.89 0.88
CA GLY A 107 -18.53 4.98 -0.36
C GLY A 107 -17.66 4.70 -1.61
N GLU A 108 -17.62 5.65 -2.53
CA GLU A 108 -16.90 5.52 -3.80
C GLU A 108 -15.38 5.46 -3.60
N GLN A 109 -14.82 6.25 -2.68
CA GLN A 109 -13.38 6.25 -2.38
C GLN A 109 -12.91 4.87 -1.89
N ALA A 110 -13.75 4.16 -1.12
CA ALA A 110 -13.43 2.81 -0.66
C ALA A 110 -13.35 1.81 -1.83
N ARG A 111 -14.25 1.96 -2.81
CA ARG A 111 -14.28 1.11 -4.02
C ARG A 111 -13.07 1.39 -4.92
N GLN A 112 -12.75 2.65 -5.15
CA GLN A 112 -11.58 3.05 -5.93
C GLN A 112 -10.29 2.60 -5.25
N PHE A 113 -10.19 2.74 -3.92
CA PHE A 113 -9.04 2.25 -3.18
C PHE A 113 -8.89 0.73 -3.23
N ALA A 114 -10.00 -0.02 -3.18
CA ALA A 114 -9.94 -1.48 -3.36
C ALA A 114 -9.40 -1.86 -4.75
N ALA A 115 -9.76 -1.14 -5.81
CA ALA A 115 -9.21 -1.33 -7.14
C ALA A 115 -7.71 -1.02 -7.19
N VAL A 116 -7.27 0.09 -6.58
CA VAL A 116 -5.84 0.43 -6.43
C VAL A 116 -5.10 -0.68 -5.68
N GLN A 117 -5.63 -1.19 -4.57
CA GLN A 117 -5.00 -2.26 -3.80
C GLN A 117 -4.88 -3.55 -4.61
N GLN A 118 -5.89 -3.91 -5.39
CA GLN A 118 -5.85 -5.08 -6.26
C GLN A 118 -4.75 -4.95 -7.33
N GLN A 119 -4.71 -3.83 -8.04
CA GLN A 119 -3.70 -3.57 -9.08
C GLN A 119 -2.29 -3.47 -8.49
N LEU A 120 -2.16 -2.87 -7.30
CA LEU A 120 -0.90 -2.80 -6.56
C LEU A 120 -0.40 -4.20 -6.19
N GLY A 121 -1.29 -5.06 -5.70
CA GLY A 121 -0.96 -6.45 -5.37
C GLY A 121 -0.44 -7.23 -6.59
N GLN A 122 -1.10 -7.08 -7.75
CA GLN A 122 -0.68 -7.70 -9.01
C GLN A 122 0.69 -7.18 -9.46
N TYR A 123 0.87 -5.85 -9.46
CA TYR A 123 2.13 -5.21 -9.84
C TYR A 123 3.31 -5.66 -8.96
N LEU A 124 3.12 -5.72 -7.63
CA LEU A 124 4.15 -6.20 -6.71
C LEU A 124 4.43 -7.71 -6.87
N ALA A 125 3.43 -8.52 -7.18
CA ALA A 125 3.60 -9.95 -7.44
C ALA A 125 4.43 -10.19 -8.71
N GLN A 126 4.14 -9.45 -9.78
CA GLN A 126 4.91 -9.48 -11.01
C GLN A 126 6.36 -9.07 -10.79
N HIS A 127 6.60 -8.02 -10.01
CA HIS A 127 7.96 -7.61 -9.66
C HIS A 127 8.73 -8.70 -8.88
N ARG A 128 8.05 -9.47 -8.02
CA ARG A 128 8.66 -10.62 -7.35
C ARG A 128 8.97 -11.76 -8.32
N GLN A 129 8.13 -12.00 -9.33
CA GLN A 129 8.40 -12.99 -10.36
C GLN A 129 9.63 -12.61 -11.19
N ALA A 130 9.70 -11.35 -11.66
CA ALA A 130 10.86 -10.86 -12.40
C ALA A 130 12.16 -10.96 -11.57
N ASN A 131 12.09 -10.67 -10.26
CA ASN A 131 13.26 -10.81 -9.39
C ASN A 131 13.67 -12.28 -9.22
N ARG A 132 12.71 -13.20 -9.12
CA ARG A 132 13.03 -14.64 -9.06
C ARG A 132 13.70 -15.11 -10.34
N ALA A 133 13.15 -14.77 -11.50
CA ALA A 133 13.77 -15.10 -12.79
C ALA A 133 15.20 -14.54 -12.92
N LEU A 134 15.45 -13.32 -12.42
CA LEU A 134 16.79 -12.74 -12.36
C LEU A 134 17.75 -13.61 -11.52
N HIS A 135 17.32 -14.03 -10.33
CA HIS A 135 18.12 -14.87 -9.42
C HIS A 135 18.29 -16.31 -9.92
N ASP A 136 17.33 -16.81 -10.69
CA ASP A 136 17.39 -18.10 -11.37
C ASP A 136 18.32 -18.06 -12.61
N GLY A 137 18.83 -16.87 -12.97
CA GLY A 137 19.72 -16.66 -14.11
C GLY A 137 19.00 -16.50 -15.46
N ASP A 138 17.67 -16.57 -15.47
CA ASP A 138 16.85 -16.35 -16.67
C ASP A 138 16.63 -14.85 -16.90
N LEU A 139 17.66 -14.19 -17.44
CA LEU A 139 17.60 -12.75 -17.74
C LEU A 139 16.56 -12.40 -18.79
N HIS A 140 16.28 -13.31 -19.72
CA HIS A 140 15.29 -13.10 -20.76
C HIS A 140 13.88 -13.09 -20.14
N ASP A 141 13.56 -14.09 -19.32
CA ASP A 141 12.29 -14.13 -18.59
C ASP A 141 12.18 -12.98 -17.58
N ALA A 142 13.26 -12.63 -16.86
CA ALA A 142 13.27 -11.49 -15.94
C ALA A 142 12.94 -10.16 -16.65
N GLN A 143 13.51 -9.95 -17.84
CA GLN A 143 13.20 -8.78 -18.67
C GLN A 143 11.78 -8.85 -19.23
N ALA A 144 11.34 -10.01 -19.73
CA ALA A 144 9.98 -10.21 -20.23
C ALA A 144 8.93 -9.98 -19.14
N LEU A 145 9.17 -10.41 -17.91
CA LEU A 145 8.31 -10.17 -16.75
C LEU A 145 8.37 -8.72 -16.26
N ALA A 146 9.51 -8.04 -16.38
CA ALA A 146 9.61 -6.63 -16.00
C ALA A 146 9.04 -5.67 -17.06
N LEU A 147 8.99 -6.09 -18.33
CA LEU A 147 8.50 -5.30 -19.46
C LEU A 147 7.06 -5.68 -19.87
N GLY A 148 6.77 -6.97 -19.99
CA GLY A 148 5.46 -7.53 -20.33
C GLY A 148 4.56 -7.64 -19.12
N HIS A 149 3.25 -7.40 -19.28
CA HIS A 149 2.25 -7.17 -18.22
C HIS A 149 2.47 -5.91 -17.36
N ALA A 150 3.68 -5.35 -17.33
CA ALA A 150 4.00 -4.10 -16.62
C ALA A 150 3.59 -2.87 -17.44
N GLY A 151 3.15 -3.04 -18.69
CA GLY A 151 2.43 -2.02 -19.44
C GLY A 151 1.02 -1.88 -18.90
N ASP A 152 0.25 -2.96 -18.98
CA ASP A 152 -1.19 -2.99 -18.66
C ASP A 152 -1.45 -2.85 -17.16
N THR A 153 -0.83 -3.68 -16.32
CA THR A 153 -1.04 -3.64 -14.86
C THR A 153 -0.58 -2.31 -14.25
N ARG A 154 0.52 -1.74 -14.75
CA ARG A 154 1.02 -0.44 -14.30
C ARG A 154 0.13 0.70 -14.80
N GLN A 155 -0.29 0.67 -16.06
CA GLN A 155 -1.15 1.70 -16.61
C GLN A 155 -2.48 1.71 -15.87
N LEU A 156 -3.07 0.53 -15.63
CA LEU A 156 -4.24 0.36 -14.77
C LEU A 156 -3.99 0.89 -13.36
N LEU A 157 -2.91 0.47 -12.69
CA LEU A 157 -2.55 0.98 -11.36
C LEU A 157 -2.42 2.51 -11.34
N TRP A 158 -1.77 3.10 -12.34
CA TRP A 158 -1.56 4.54 -12.43
C TRP A 158 -2.87 5.29 -12.70
N THR A 159 -3.73 4.75 -13.55
CA THR A 159 -5.07 5.28 -13.81
C THR A 159 -5.93 5.22 -12.55
N GLU A 160 -5.99 4.08 -11.86
CA GLU A 160 -6.76 3.95 -10.62
C GLU A 160 -6.25 4.88 -9.52
N LEU A 161 -4.92 5.06 -9.43
CA LEU A 161 -4.31 5.94 -8.45
C LEU A 161 -4.61 7.42 -8.76
N GLN A 162 -4.63 7.82 -10.03
CA GLN A 162 -5.06 9.17 -10.45
C GLN A 162 -6.55 9.40 -10.17
N ASN A 163 -7.41 8.43 -10.50
CA ASN A 163 -8.84 8.52 -10.22
C ASN A 163 -9.10 8.71 -8.72
N LEU A 164 -8.39 7.92 -7.90
CA LEU A 164 -8.46 8.05 -6.45
C LEU A 164 -7.98 9.43 -5.97
N GLN A 165 -6.83 9.91 -6.43
CA GLN A 165 -6.33 11.26 -6.09
C GLN A 165 -7.31 12.38 -6.49
N ALA A 166 -7.93 12.28 -7.67
CA ALA A 166 -8.93 13.23 -8.14
C ALA A 166 -10.21 13.20 -7.28
N SER A 167 -10.59 12.04 -6.74
CA SER A 167 -11.76 11.89 -5.87
C SER A 167 -11.57 12.44 -4.45
N ILE A 168 -10.33 12.64 -4.02
CA ILE A 168 -9.98 13.11 -2.67
C ILE A 168 -9.59 14.59 -2.68
N THR A 169 -9.10 15.10 -3.81
CA THR A 169 -8.79 16.52 -3.96
C THR A 169 -10.11 17.30 -4.10
N PRO A 170 -10.47 18.20 -3.16
CA PRO A 170 -11.68 18.97 -3.32
C PRO A 170 -11.53 19.88 -4.54
N VAL A 171 -12.43 19.78 -5.52
CA VAL A 171 -12.61 20.80 -6.55
C VAL A 171 -13.12 22.06 -5.85
N GLY A 172 -12.21 22.87 -5.31
CA GLY A 172 -12.62 23.93 -4.39
C GLY A 172 -11.52 24.82 -3.84
N ALA A 173 -10.41 25.01 -4.56
CA ALA A 173 -9.58 26.19 -4.37
C ALA A 173 -9.78 27.12 -5.57
N SER A 174 -11.01 27.61 -5.74
CA SER A 174 -11.20 28.86 -6.49
C SER A 174 -10.40 29.95 -5.75
N PRO A 175 -9.57 30.73 -6.44
CA PRO A 175 -8.95 31.89 -5.82
C PRO A 175 -10.09 32.82 -5.41
N ARG A 176 -10.27 33.02 -4.10
CA ARG A 176 -11.06 34.16 -3.63
C ARG A 176 -10.20 35.40 -3.92
N HIS A 177 -10.72 36.20 -4.86
CA HIS A 177 -10.41 37.59 -5.21
C HIS A 177 -9.18 38.25 -4.56
#